data_AF-A0A0A8B2W0-F1
#
_entry.id   AF-A0A0A8B2W0-F1
#
_cell.length_a   1.000
_cell.length_b   1.000
_cell.length_c   1.000
_cell.angle_alpha   90.00
_cell.angle_beta   90.00
_cell.angle_gamma   90.00
#
_symmetry.space_group_name_H-M   'P 1'
#
loop_
_entity.id
_entity.type
_entity.pdbx_description
1 polymer ?
#
loop_
_entity_poly.entity_id
_entity_poly.type
_entity_poly.pdbx_seq_one_letter_code
_entity_poly.pdbx_strand_id
1 'polypeptide(L)'
;MNDERYRPRPQSLQAELPGLGARGEEVMAEARAWAEENPGAWEYMLDNAERLASRGYVSANYLVHMVRNELRVPVPNSCSPAFARMAAEQRPRLRGAFRTHASMTDGFGG
;
A
#
# COMPACT_ATOMS: atom_id res chain seq x y z
N MET A 1 -16.84 26.37 -25.20
CA MET A 1 -15.88 26.22 -24.09
C MET A 1 -16.49 25.29 -23.08
N ASN A 2 -15.99 24.05 -23.01
CA ASN A 2 -16.10 23.27 -21.79
C ASN A 2 -14.93 22.28 -21.74
N ASP A 3 -14.38 22.21 -20.55
CA ASP A 3 -13.01 21.87 -20.23
C ASP A 3 -12.81 20.37 -20.04
N GLU A 4 -11.54 20.00 -19.89
CA GLU A 4 -11.06 18.72 -19.35
C GLU A 4 -11.30 17.45 -20.18
N ARG A 5 -10.32 17.20 -21.06
CA ARG A 5 -9.98 15.87 -21.58
C ARG A 5 -9.70 14.93 -20.39
N TYR A 6 -10.72 14.20 -19.95
CA TYR A 6 -10.55 13.08 -19.04
C TYR A 6 -9.55 12.08 -19.66
N ARG A 7 -8.33 12.07 -19.15
CA ARG A 7 -7.34 11.03 -19.42
C ARG A 7 -7.47 10.02 -18.28
N PRO A 8 -8.12 8.86 -18.47
CA PRO A 8 -8.07 7.82 -17.46
C PRO A 8 -6.59 7.50 -17.18
N ARG A 9 -6.19 7.58 -15.91
CA ARG A 9 -4.86 7.14 -15.49
C ARG A 9 -4.67 5.70 -15.99
N PRO A 10 -3.50 5.34 -16.54
CA PRO A 10 -3.26 3.98 -16.98
C PRO A 10 -3.56 3.06 -15.79
N GLN A 11 -4.52 2.14 -15.99
CA GLN A 11 -4.86 1.09 -15.05
C GLN A 11 -3.55 0.43 -14.65
N SER A 12 -3.12 0.71 -13.42
CA SER A 12 -1.94 0.09 -12.86
C SER A 12 -2.27 -1.40 -12.81
N LEU A 13 -1.55 -2.19 -13.60
CA LEU A 13 -1.65 -3.64 -13.71
C LEU A 13 -1.60 -4.27 -12.31
N GLN A 14 -2.77 -4.40 -11.69
CA GLN A 14 -3.00 -5.07 -10.41
C GLN A 14 -3.17 -6.56 -10.70
N ALA A 15 -2.11 -7.24 -11.13
CA ALA A 15 -2.12 -8.70 -11.20
C ALA A 15 -0.71 -9.28 -11.39
N GLU A 16 0.20 -9.08 -10.43
CA GLU A 16 1.38 -9.95 -10.33
C GLU A 16 1.64 -10.40 -8.89
N LEU A 17 1.12 -11.59 -8.61
CA LEU A 17 1.56 -12.53 -7.59
C LEU A 17 1.46 -13.90 -8.30
N PRO A 18 2.49 -14.78 -8.34
CA PRO A 18 3.65 -14.92 -7.45
C PRO A 18 5.02 -14.79 -8.17
N GLY A 19 6.08 -14.42 -7.42
CA GLY A 19 7.44 -14.28 -7.98
C GLY A 19 7.61 -13.01 -8.79
N LEU A 20 7.23 -11.87 -8.19
CA LEU A 20 7.37 -10.49 -8.67
C LEU A 20 8.43 -10.41 -9.78
N GLY A 21 8.05 -10.17 -11.03
CA GLY A 21 9.03 -9.82 -12.06
C GLY A 21 9.88 -8.63 -11.60
N ALA A 22 11.01 -8.35 -12.27
CA ALA A 22 12.04 -7.38 -11.85
C ALA A 22 11.49 -6.09 -11.18
N ARG A 23 10.41 -5.53 -11.71
CA ARG A 23 9.73 -4.34 -11.17
C ARG A 23 9.19 -4.48 -9.74
N GLY A 24 8.71 -5.66 -9.37
CA GLY A 24 8.18 -5.90 -8.05
C GLY A 24 9.25 -6.12 -6.99
N GLU A 25 10.40 -6.69 -7.39
CA GLU A 25 11.58 -6.76 -6.54
C GLU A 25 12.17 -5.37 -6.29
N GLU A 26 12.22 -4.52 -7.32
CA GLU A 26 12.62 -3.12 -7.21
C GLU A 26 11.76 -2.36 -6.20
N VAL A 27 10.43 -2.50 -6.26
CA VAL A 27 9.51 -1.82 -5.30
C VAL A 27 9.69 -2.35 -3.88
N MET A 28 9.99 -3.65 -3.71
CA MET A 28 10.30 -4.21 -2.39
C MET A 28 11.63 -3.67 -1.85
N ALA A 29 12.64 -3.52 -2.70
CA ALA A 29 13.92 -2.94 -2.32
C ALA A 29 13.77 -1.45 -1.94
N GLU A 30 13.03 -0.68 -2.73
CA GLU A 30 12.70 0.72 -2.44
C GLU A 30 11.95 0.86 -1.11
N ALA A 31 10.96 0.01 -0.86
CA ALA A 31 10.20 0.02 0.39
C ALA A 31 11.08 -0.33 1.61
N ARG A 32 12.02 -1.27 1.46
CA ARG A 32 13.00 -1.61 2.51
C ARG A 32 13.95 -0.45 2.80
N ALA A 33 14.55 0.13 1.76
CA ALA A 33 15.43 1.29 1.92
C ALA A 33 14.71 2.45 2.61
N TRP A 34 13.47 2.73 2.21
CA TRP A 34 12.67 3.77 2.87
C TRP A 34 12.41 3.47 4.35
N ALA A 35 12.09 2.22 4.71
CA ALA A 35 11.84 1.82 6.09
C ALA A 35 13.12 1.89 6.95
N GLU A 36 14.27 1.56 6.38
CA GLU A 36 15.58 1.67 7.03
C GLU A 36 16.01 3.13 7.25
N GLU A 37 15.75 4.00 6.29
CA GLU A 37 16.00 5.45 6.39
C GLU A 37 15.03 6.15 7.35
N ASN A 38 13.82 5.62 7.53
CA ASN A 38 12.74 6.23 8.31
C ASN A 38 12.20 5.29 9.39
N PRO A 39 13.03 4.79 10.33
CA PRO A 39 12.63 3.74 11.26
C PRO A 39 11.48 4.17 12.18
N GLY A 40 11.45 5.43 12.62
CA GLY A 40 10.35 5.96 13.44
C GLY A 40 9.03 6.06 12.68
N ALA A 41 9.06 6.43 11.40
CA ALA A 41 7.86 6.50 10.57
C ALA A 41 7.36 5.10 10.19
N TRP A 42 8.28 4.15 10.02
CA TRP A 42 7.94 2.75 9.80
C TRP A 42 7.28 2.11 11.01
N GLU A 43 7.85 2.23 12.21
CA GLU A 43 7.21 1.73 13.43
C GLU A 43 5.85 2.39 13.68
N TYR A 44 5.74 3.71 13.46
CA TYR A 44 4.47 4.42 13.53
C TYR A 44 3.41 3.84 12.57
N MET A 45 3.84 3.46 11.37
CA MET A 45 2.98 2.81 10.38
C MET A 45 2.51 1.44 10.86
N LEU A 46 3.41 0.63 11.44
CA LEU A 46 3.09 -0.71 11.97
C LEU A 46 2.13 -0.65 13.14
N ASP A 47 2.36 0.23 14.11
CA ASP A 47 1.50 0.40 15.29
C ASP A 47 0.07 0.80 14.88
N ASN A 48 -0.04 1.72 13.92
CA ASN A 48 -1.35 2.11 13.39
C ASN A 48 -1.99 1.00 12.56
N ALA A 49 -1.21 0.23 11.81
CA ALA A 49 -1.73 -0.93 11.09
C ALA A 49 -2.34 -1.95 12.07
N GLU A 50 -1.67 -2.26 13.18
CA GLU A 50 -2.20 -3.19 14.20
C GLU A 50 -3.45 -2.64 14.87
N ARG A 51 -3.44 -1.35 15.23
CA ARG A 51 -4.59 -0.68 15.82
C ARG A 51 -5.81 -0.72 14.90
N LEU A 52 -5.62 -0.49 13.60
CA LEU A 52 -6.71 -0.55 12.61
C LEU A 52 -7.14 -1.98 12.33
N ALA A 53 -6.20 -2.93 12.27
CA ALA A 53 -6.50 -4.35 12.08
C ALA A 53 -7.42 -4.90 13.18
N SER A 54 -7.27 -4.42 14.41
CA SER A 54 -8.16 -4.79 15.52
C SER A 54 -9.63 -4.38 15.30
N ARG A 55 -9.88 -3.43 14.37
CA ARG A 55 -11.21 -2.89 14.04
C ARG A 55 -11.73 -3.38 12.69
N GLY A 56 -10.95 -4.13 11.92
CA GLY A 56 -11.31 -4.62 10.60
C GLY A 56 -10.18 -4.51 9.59
N TYR A 57 -10.52 -4.23 8.33
CA TYR A 57 -9.55 -4.20 7.24
C TYR A 57 -8.66 -2.96 7.25
N VAL A 58 -7.41 -3.13 6.82
CA VAL A 58 -6.41 -2.07 6.71
C VAL A 58 -6.11 -1.77 5.24
N SER A 59 -6.07 -0.48 4.89
CA SER A 59 -5.63 -0.01 3.58
C SER A 59 -4.19 0.50 3.66
N ALA A 60 -3.30 -0.08 2.85
CA ALA A 60 -1.91 0.35 2.81
C ALA A 60 -1.75 1.80 2.31
N ASN A 61 -2.58 2.22 1.34
CA ASN A 61 -2.61 3.61 0.90
C ASN A 61 -3.03 4.56 2.03
N TYR A 62 -3.99 4.15 2.86
CA TYR A 62 -4.41 4.96 4.00
C TYR A 62 -3.27 5.14 5.01
N LEU A 63 -2.54 4.08 5.32
CA LEU A 63 -1.35 4.16 6.18
C LEU A 63 -0.28 5.10 5.61
N VAL A 64 0.00 5.00 4.30
CA VAL A 64 0.95 5.91 3.62
C VAL A 64 0.52 7.37 3.75
N HIS A 65 -0.76 7.68 3.51
CA HIS A 65 -1.26 9.05 3.68
C HIS A 65 -1.24 9.52 5.13
N MET A 66 -1.54 8.64 6.08
CA MET A 66 -1.46 8.93 7.52
C MET A 66 -0.04 9.34 7.91
N VAL A 67 0.97 8.53 7.55
CA VAL A 67 2.38 8.84 7.83
C VAL A 67 2.79 10.18 7.21
N ARG A 68 2.42 10.43 5.94
CA ARG A 68 2.72 11.71 5.28
C ARG A 68 2.10 12.90 6.00
N ASN A 69 0.83 12.79 6.39
CA ASN A 69 0.10 13.92 6.95
C ASN A 69 0.50 14.20 8.40
N GLU A 70 0.72 13.16 9.20
CA GLU A 70 0.94 13.27 10.63
C GLU A 70 2.42 13.48 10.97
N LEU A 71 3.32 12.80 10.27
CA LEU A 71 4.76 12.91 10.51
C LEU A 71 5.47 13.87 9.55
N ARG A 72 4.78 14.35 8.50
CA ARG A 72 5.36 15.19 7.43
C ARG A 72 6.55 14.54 6.71
N VAL A 73 6.62 13.20 6.74
CA VAL A 73 7.66 12.42 6.07
C VAL A 73 7.20 12.07 4.65
N PRO A 74 8.03 12.29 3.61
CA PRO A 74 7.71 11.83 2.28
C PRO A 74 7.74 10.31 2.23
N VAL A 75 6.63 9.72 1.78
CA VAL A 75 6.49 8.29 1.54
C VAL A 75 6.25 8.07 0.05
N PRO A 76 6.78 7.05 -0.63
CA PRO A 76 6.42 6.73 -2.02
C PRO A 76 5.03 6.07 -2.14
N ASN A 77 4.20 6.49 -3.10
CA ASN A 77 2.89 5.86 -3.36
C ASN A 77 3.03 4.46 -4.00
N SER A 78 4.09 4.25 -4.78
CA SER A 78 4.42 2.98 -5.43
C SER A 78 4.62 1.85 -4.42
N CYS A 79 5.12 2.18 -3.23
CA CYS A 79 5.52 1.23 -2.20
C CYS A 79 4.36 0.72 -1.32
N SER A 80 3.14 1.25 -1.43
CA SER A 80 2.02 0.82 -0.57
C SER A 80 1.81 -0.71 -0.54
N PRO A 81 1.80 -1.43 -1.69
CA PRO A 81 1.64 -2.89 -1.67
C PRO A 81 2.83 -3.61 -1.04
N ALA A 82 4.05 -3.08 -1.17
CA ALA A 82 5.26 -3.62 -0.55
C ALA A 82 5.24 -3.42 0.97
N PHE A 83 4.84 -2.24 1.44
CA PHE A 83 4.66 -1.98 2.88
C PHE A 83 3.66 -2.93 3.53
N ALA A 84 2.54 -3.24 2.86
CA ALA A 84 1.58 -4.21 3.37
C ALA A 84 2.21 -5.61 3.57
N ARG A 85 3.04 -6.05 2.62
CA ARG A 85 3.74 -7.35 2.69
C ARG A 85 4.78 -7.35 3.81
N MET A 86 5.63 -6.33 3.85
CA MET A 86 6.64 -6.15 4.91
C MET A 86 5.99 -6.12 6.30
N ALA A 87 4.87 -5.42 6.44
CA ALA A 87 4.13 -5.35 7.70
C ALA A 87 3.54 -6.71 8.10
N ALA A 88 2.96 -7.46 7.15
CA ALA A 88 2.44 -8.81 7.41
C ALA A 88 3.54 -9.86 7.69
N GLU A 89 4.74 -9.65 7.16
CA GLU A 89 5.93 -10.46 7.47
C GLU A 89 6.44 -10.18 8.90
N GLN A 90 6.56 -8.90 9.28
CA GLN A 90 7.08 -8.47 10.58
C GLN A 90 6.08 -8.65 11.73
N ARG A 91 4.79 -8.47 11.46
CA ARG A 91 3.70 -8.58 12.45
C ARG A 91 2.71 -9.66 12.00
N PRO A 92 2.76 -10.87 12.58
CA PRO A 92 1.86 -11.96 12.22
C PRO A 92 0.37 -11.61 12.35
N ARG A 93 0.02 -10.66 13.23
CA ARG A 93 -1.34 -10.16 13.43
C ARG A 93 -1.91 -9.41 12.21
N LEU A 94 -1.05 -8.94 11.32
CA LEU A 94 -1.44 -8.22 10.10
C LEU A 94 -1.61 -9.15 8.90
N ARG A 95 -1.30 -10.45 9.04
CA ARG A 95 -1.50 -11.43 7.96
C ARG A 95 -3.00 -11.54 7.65
N GLY A 96 -3.38 -11.17 6.42
CA GLY A 96 -4.76 -11.14 5.98
C GLY A 96 -5.57 -9.91 6.43
N ALA A 97 -4.98 -8.98 7.20
CA ALA A 97 -5.64 -7.73 7.59
C ALA A 97 -5.66 -6.70 6.45
N PHE A 98 -4.64 -6.72 5.59
CA PHE A 98 -4.57 -5.86 4.42
C PHE A 98 -5.49 -6.36 3.31
N ARG A 99 -6.47 -5.52 2.92
CA ARG A 99 -7.20 -5.75 1.67
C ARG A 99 -6.31 -5.39 0.50
N THR A 100 -5.72 -6.38 -0.16
CA THR A 100 -5.37 -6.26 -1.58
C THR A 100 -6.69 -6.10 -2.32
N HIS A 101 -6.94 -4.93 -2.91
CA HIS A 101 -8.19 -4.67 -3.60
C HIS A 101 -8.30 -5.59 -4.82
N ALA A 102 -8.85 -6.79 -4.65
CA ALA A 102 -9.57 -7.48 -5.70
C ALA A 102 -10.95 -6.80 -5.76
N SER A 103 -11.04 -5.66 -6.44
CA SER A 103 -12.33 -5.14 -6.85
C SER A 103 -12.17 -4.02 -7.86
N MET A 104 -12.61 -4.27 -9.10
CA MET A 104 -13.74 -3.51 -9.71
C MET A 104 -14.21 -4.01 -11.10
N THR A 105 -14.28 -5.32 -11.40
CA THR A 105 -14.93 -5.80 -12.65
C THR A 105 -15.81 -7.06 -12.52
N ASP A 106 -16.26 -7.45 -11.33
CA ASP A 106 -17.20 -8.60 -11.16
C ASP A 106 -18.61 -8.14 -10.73
N GLY A 107 -19.18 -7.14 -11.41
CA GLY A 107 -20.49 -6.63 -11.02
C GLY A 107 -21.09 -5.56 -11.93
N PHE A 108 -21.04 -5.74 -13.25
CA PHE A 108 -21.98 -5.08 -14.16
C PHE A 108 -22.69 -6.17 -14.97
N GLY A 109 -23.99 -6.31 -14.76
CA GLY A 109 -24.88 -7.11 -15.62
C GLY A 109 -25.94 -7.87 -14.82
N GLY A 110 -26.95 -7.13 -14.34
CA GLY A 110 -28.31 -7.67 -14.28
C GLY A 110 -28.99 -7.54 -15.64
#